data_AF-A0A2M7RXH0-F1
#
_entry.id   AF-A0A2M7RXH0-F1
#
_cell.length_a   1.000
_cell.length_b   1.000
_cell.length_c   1.000
_cell.angle_alpha   90.00
_cell.angle_beta   90.00
_cell.angle_gamma   90.00
#
_symmetry.space_group_name_H-M   'P 1'
#
loop_
_entity.id
_entity.type
_entity.pdbx_description
1 polymer ?
#
loop_
_entity_poly.entity_id
_entity_poly.type
_entity_poly.pdbx_seq_one_letter_code
_entity_poly.pdbx_strand_id
1 'polypeptide(L)'
;MRIISESIPNASTRGIAFDAGVRYVTGDNDQVKFGIALKNVGPTMKYSGDGLSFTETNDNVGFDVSSTQDHRAASYQLPSLLNIGASYDFYVAPSIDSVSKDIKSMHRITLAGNFTANSFTNDQYKLGLEYAFREMFMIRGGYTLESDTWFDTEKRATAYKGPAFGASVVAPLGKKGTTFGLHYAYQMTENFSGTHSIGVRIDL
;
A
#
# COMPACT_ATOMS: atom_id res chain seq x y z
N MET A 1 7.68 3.59 -13.42
CA MET A 1 6.63 3.66 -14.46
C MET A 1 5.76 2.43 -14.36
N ARG A 2 4.45 2.59 -14.31
CA ARG A 2 3.47 1.49 -14.25
C ARG A 2 2.50 1.66 -15.42
N ILE A 3 2.17 0.57 -16.09
CA ILE A 3 1.12 0.55 -17.10
C ILE A 3 -0.11 -0.02 -16.43
N ILE A 4 -1.20 0.75 -16.43
CA ILE A 4 -2.49 0.36 -15.88
C ILE A 4 -3.36 -0.02 -17.06
N SER A 5 -3.95 -1.21 -17.01
CA SER A 5 -4.90 -1.69 -18.01
C SER A 5 -6.14 -2.15 -17.30
N GLU A 6 -7.28 -1.59 -17.69
CA GLU A 6 -8.60 -1.96 -17.18
C GLU A 6 -9.45 -2.40 -18.37
N SER A 7 -10.29 -3.41 -18.18
CA SER A 7 -11.11 -3.95 -19.25
C SER A 7 -12.46 -4.37 -18.70
N ILE A 8 -13.49 -4.01 -19.45
CA ILE A 8 -14.84 -4.54 -19.34
C ILE A 8 -15.15 -5.31 -20.64
N PRO A 9 -16.25 -6.06 -20.74
CA PRO A 9 -16.63 -6.70 -22.00
C PRO A 9 -16.67 -5.68 -23.15
N ASN A 10 -15.92 -5.95 -24.21
CA ASN A 10 -15.82 -5.14 -25.44
C ASN A 10 -15.33 -3.68 -25.27
N ALA A 11 -14.87 -3.25 -24.10
CA ALA A 11 -14.22 -1.95 -23.93
C ALA A 11 -13.01 -2.04 -22.99
N SER A 12 -11.94 -1.33 -23.33
CA SER A 12 -10.71 -1.35 -22.55
C SER A 12 -10.11 0.05 -22.43
N THR A 13 -9.19 0.19 -21.49
CA THR A 13 -8.47 1.43 -21.30
C THR A 13 -7.08 1.15 -20.76
N ARG A 14 -6.12 1.95 -21.21
CA ARG A 14 -4.71 1.84 -20.84
C ARG A 14 -4.19 3.22 -20.46
N GLY A 15 -3.51 3.28 -19.33
CA GLY A 15 -2.90 4.48 -18.79
C GLY A 15 -1.47 4.23 -18.35
N ILE A 16 -0.69 5.29 -18.29
CA ILE A 16 0.66 5.26 -17.72
C ILE A 16 0.62 6.04 -16.42
N ALA A 17 1.19 5.45 -15.38
CA ALA A 17 1.31 6.05 -14.06
C ALA A 17 2.77 6.12 -13.62
N PHE A 18 3.08 7.19 -12.91
CA PHE A 18 4.38 7.43 -12.29
C PHE A 18 4.21 7.49 -10.78
N ASP A 19 5.18 6.89 -10.11
CA ASP A 19 5.32 6.94 -8.66
C ASP A 19 6.63 7.67 -8.38
N ALA A 20 6.59 8.64 -7.47
CA ALA A 20 7.77 9.41 -7.08
C ALA A 20 7.76 9.58 -5.56
N GLY A 21 8.94 9.53 -4.95
CA GLY A 21 9.06 9.72 -3.52
C GLY A 21 10.47 10.07 -3.09
N VAL A 22 10.56 10.66 -1.91
CA VAL A 22 11.80 11.04 -1.24
C VAL A 22 11.84 10.40 0.13
N ARG A 23 13.04 9.98 0.55
CA ARG A 23 13.29 9.43 1.87
C ARG A 23 14.47 10.16 2.48
N TYR A 24 14.31 10.57 3.73
CA TYR A 24 15.34 11.17 4.56
C TYR A 24 15.63 10.22 5.72
N VAL A 25 16.91 10.00 6.00
CA VAL A 25 17.40 9.20 7.11
C VAL A 25 18.40 10.06 7.87
N THR A 26 18.26 10.12 9.20
CA THR A 26 19.12 10.95 10.05
C THR A 26 19.25 10.35 11.46
N GLY A 27 20.21 10.88 12.22
CA GLY A 27 20.65 10.37 13.52
C GLY A 27 21.93 9.55 13.41
N ASP A 28 22.67 9.47 14.52
CA ASP A 28 23.98 8.82 14.58
C ASP A 28 23.93 7.33 14.20
N ASN A 29 22.77 6.68 14.36
CA ASN A 29 22.53 5.29 14.00
C ASN A 29 21.34 5.12 13.04
N ASP A 30 21.11 6.11 12.16
CA ASP A 30 20.02 6.11 11.19
C ASP A 30 18.62 5.91 11.80
N GLN A 31 18.47 6.30 13.07
CA GLN A 31 17.29 5.99 13.87
C GLN A 31 16.04 6.77 13.43
N VAL A 32 16.18 7.95 12.84
CA VAL A 32 15.07 8.77 12.39
C VAL A 32 14.91 8.61 10.89
N LYS A 33 13.74 8.14 10.46
CA LYS A 33 13.42 7.95 9.05
C LYS A 33 12.15 8.71 8.74
N PHE A 34 12.17 9.47 7.66
CA PHE A 34 11.01 10.19 7.14
C PHE A 34 10.90 9.95 5.64
N GLY A 35 9.70 9.80 5.11
CA GLY A 35 9.49 9.57 3.70
C GLY A 35 8.17 10.13 3.21
N ILE A 36 8.19 10.65 2.00
CA ILE A 36 6.99 11.08 1.27
C ILE A 36 6.98 10.35 -0.06
N ALA A 37 5.85 9.76 -0.44
CA ALA A 37 5.69 9.10 -1.72
C ALA A 37 4.33 9.42 -2.32
N LEU A 38 4.33 9.96 -3.53
CA LEU A 38 3.16 10.17 -4.35
C LEU A 38 3.06 9.01 -5.35
N LYS A 39 1.91 8.32 -5.39
CA LYS A 39 1.69 7.17 -6.27
C LYS A 39 0.54 7.45 -7.23
N ASN A 40 0.57 6.73 -8.35
CA ASN A 40 -0.42 6.72 -9.42
C ASN A 40 -0.66 8.07 -10.09
N VAL A 41 0.40 8.87 -10.30
CA VAL A 41 0.31 10.17 -10.98
C VAL A 41 0.40 9.96 -12.49
N GLY A 42 -0.59 10.42 -13.24
CA GLY A 42 -0.59 10.29 -14.69
C GLY A 42 -1.75 11.02 -15.35
N PRO A 43 -1.78 11.02 -16.70
CA PRO A 43 -2.88 11.59 -17.47
C PRO A 43 -4.19 10.85 -17.22
N THR A 44 -5.31 11.49 -17.56
CA THR A 44 -6.63 10.87 -17.47
C THR A 44 -6.75 9.68 -18.42
N MET A 45 -7.48 8.67 -17.98
CA MET A 45 -7.82 7.48 -18.74
C MET A 45 -9.22 7.62 -19.32
N LYS A 46 -9.46 6.94 -20.45
CA LYS A 46 -10.77 6.88 -21.09
C LYS A 46 -10.97 5.49 -21.68
N TYR A 47 -12.17 4.96 -21.51
CA TYR A 47 -12.58 3.71 -22.14
C TYR A 47 -12.81 3.88 -23.64
N SER A 48 -12.36 2.90 -24.42
CA SER A 48 -12.64 2.79 -25.85
C SER A 48 -12.93 1.34 -26.22
N GLY A 49 -13.76 1.17 -27.25
CA GLY A 49 -14.18 -0.13 -27.78
C GLY A 49 -15.69 -0.24 -27.96
N ASP A 50 -16.09 -1.27 -28.69
CA ASP A 50 -17.46 -1.51 -29.15
C ASP A 50 -18.45 -1.81 -28.00
N GLY A 51 -17.97 -2.05 -26.79
CA GLY A 51 -18.79 -2.15 -25.58
C GLY A 51 -19.48 -0.84 -25.20
N LEU A 52 -19.10 0.28 -25.83
CA LEU A 52 -19.77 1.58 -25.68
C LEU A 52 -20.80 1.84 -26.79
N SER A 53 -20.87 0.97 -27.80
CA SER A 53 -21.75 1.11 -28.94
C SER A 53 -23.11 0.45 -28.66
N PHE A 54 -24.19 1.13 -29.02
CA PHE A 54 -25.55 0.61 -28.95
C PHE A 54 -26.28 0.89 -30.26
N THR A 55 -27.21 0.02 -30.64
CA THR A 55 -28.03 0.21 -31.84
C THR A 55 -29.34 0.83 -31.42
N GLU A 56 -29.68 1.99 -31.95
CA GLU A 56 -31.05 2.52 -31.88
C GLU A 56 -31.73 2.36 -33.22
N THR A 57 -33.01 1.96 -33.17
CA THR A 57 -33.88 1.97 -34.34
C THR A 57 -34.78 3.19 -34.23
N ASN A 58 -34.69 4.10 -35.19
CA ASN A 58 -35.49 5.32 -35.22
C ASN A 58 -36.66 5.12 -36.19
N ASP A 59 -37.89 5.09 -35.66
CA ASP A 59 -39.13 5.01 -36.45
C ASP A 59 -39.67 6.42 -36.73
N ASN A 60 -38.97 7.17 -37.57
CA ASN A 60 -39.38 8.55 -37.91
C ASN A 60 -40.03 8.68 -39.29
N VAL A 61 -40.08 7.62 -40.12
CA VAL A 61 -40.62 7.74 -41.50
C VAL A 61 -41.21 6.44 -42.09
N GLY A 62 -41.67 5.48 -41.27
CA GLY A 62 -42.32 4.25 -41.77
C GLY A 62 -41.37 3.21 -42.38
N PHE A 63 -40.07 3.34 -42.11
CA PHE A 63 -39.04 2.33 -42.37
C PHE A 63 -38.15 2.21 -41.13
N ASP A 64 -37.90 0.99 -40.68
CA ASP A 64 -36.97 0.71 -39.58
C ASP A 64 -35.54 1.04 -40.01
N VAL A 65 -35.02 2.19 -39.57
CA VAL A 65 -33.61 2.56 -39.76
C VAL A 65 -32.87 2.31 -38.45
N SER A 66 -32.04 1.27 -38.42
CA SER A 66 -31.12 0.98 -37.34
C SER A 66 -29.80 1.75 -37.53
N SER A 67 -29.40 2.55 -36.55
CA SER A 67 -28.10 3.21 -36.52
C SER A 67 -27.31 2.79 -35.28
N THR A 68 -26.05 2.42 -35.45
CA THR A 68 -25.11 2.27 -34.34
C THR A 68 -24.71 3.65 -33.84
N GLN A 69 -24.89 3.89 -32.55
CA GLN A 69 -24.48 5.09 -31.84
C GLN A 69 -23.49 4.70 -30.75
N ASP A 70 -22.56 5.60 -30.43
CA ASP A 70 -21.57 5.37 -29.38
C ASP A 70 -21.86 6.25 -28.17
N HIS A 71 -21.87 5.64 -26.98
CA HIS A 71 -21.80 6.38 -25.73
C HIS A 71 -20.42 7.04 -25.61
N ARG A 72 -20.40 8.37 -25.48
CA ARG A 72 -19.16 9.12 -25.22
C ARG A 72 -18.62 8.76 -23.84
N ALA A 73 -17.58 7.93 -23.80
CA ALA A 73 -16.89 7.63 -22.55
C ALA A 73 -16.30 8.92 -21.95
N ALA A 74 -16.56 9.12 -20.66
CA ALA A 74 -15.96 10.18 -19.86
C ALA A 74 -14.49 9.86 -19.56
N SER A 75 -13.66 10.88 -19.51
CA SER A 75 -12.29 10.75 -19.02
C SER A 75 -12.30 10.73 -17.49
N TYR A 76 -11.54 9.83 -16.88
CA TYR A 76 -11.41 9.71 -15.43
C TYR A 76 -9.94 9.82 -15.00
N GLN A 77 -9.71 10.31 -13.79
CA GLN A 77 -8.35 10.42 -13.24
C GLN A 77 -7.94 9.11 -12.58
N LEU A 78 -6.63 8.83 -12.60
CA LEU A 78 -6.06 7.73 -11.85
C LEU A 78 -6.24 7.95 -10.34
N PRO A 79 -6.46 6.89 -9.54
CA PRO A 79 -6.55 7.00 -8.09
C PRO A 79 -5.18 7.29 -7.49
N SER A 80 -4.81 8.57 -7.50
CA SER A 80 -3.60 9.06 -6.87
C SER A 80 -3.70 8.99 -5.35
N LEU A 81 -2.55 8.74 -4.73
CA LEU A 81 -2.45 8.71 -3.28
C LEU A 81 -1.10 9.26 -2.82
N LEU A 82 -1.13 10.04 -1.74
CA LEU A 82 0.02 10.63 -1.10
C LEU A 82 0.28 9.89 0.21
N ASN A 83 1.47 9.31 0.36
CA ASN A 83 1.91 8.69 1.60
C ASN A 83 2.96 9.55 2.27
N ILE A 84 2.79 9.81 3.55
CA ILE A 84 3.78 10.45 4.41
C ILE A 84 4.04 9.48 5.56
N GLY A 85 5.29 9.08 5.75
CA GLY A 85 5.69 8.14 6.78
C GLY A 85 6.85 8.67 7.62
N ALA A 86 6.81 8.40 8.91
CA ALA A 86 7.91 8.64 9.83
C ALA A 86 8.13 7.41 10.70
N SER A 87 9.37 7.09 11.02
CA SER A 87 9.69 6.07 12.00
C SER A 87 10.90 6.45 12.84
N TYR A 88 10.93 5.92 14.06
CA TYR A 88 12.03 6.08 15.00
C TYR A 88 12.45 4.71 15.55
N ASP A 89 13.74 4.41 15.49
CA ASP A 89 14.33 3.18 16.01
C ASP A 89 15.01 3.44 17.36
N PHE A 90 14.51 2.80 18.41
CA PHE A 90 15.07 2.79 19.75
C PHE A 90 15.93 1.52 19.93
N TYR A 91 17.22 1.71 20.20
CA TYR A 91 18.15 0.60 20.46
C TYR A 91 18.33 0.44 21.98
N VAL A 92 17.90 -0.70 22.53
CA VAL A 92 17.92 -0.99 23.97
C VAL A 92 19.15 -1.82 24.31
N ALA A 93 19.89 -1.47 25.37
CA ALA A 93 21.19 -2.06 25.71
C ALA A 93 22.23 -2.00 24.54
N PRO A 94 22.57 -0.80 24.06
CA PRO A 94 23.59 -0.64 23.04
C PRO A 94 24.96 -1.07 23.59
N SER A 95 25.60 -2.02 22.92
CA SER A 95 27.03 -2.27 23.06
C SER A 95 27.77 -1.47 22.00
N ILE A 96 28.62 -0.54 22.45
CA ILE A 96 29.40 0.32 21.57
C ILE A 96 30.69 -0.41 21.24
N ASP A 97 30.84 -0.85 19.99
CA ASP A 97 32.13 -1.33 19.50
C ASP A 97 33.05 -0.10 19.35
N SER A 98 33.99 0.07 20.29
CA SER A 98 34.88 1.25 20.35
C SER A 98 35.81 1.41 19.14
N VAL A 99 35.85 0.40 18.26
CA VAL A 99 36.68 0.37 17.05
C VAL A 99 35.92 0.78 15.79
N SER A 100 34.64 0.40 15.66
CA SER A 100 33.84 0.68 14.46
C SER A 100 32.86 1.85 14.63
N LYS A 101 32.66 2.36 15.87
CA LYS A 101 31.56 3.28 16.24
C LYS A 101 30.15 2.75 15.94
N ASP A 102 30.03 1.51 15.46
CA ASP A 102 28.75 0.82 15.28
C ASP A 102 28.13 0.46 16.63
N ILE A 103 26.89 0.90 16.82
CA ILE A 103 26.09 0.50 17.98
C ILE A 103 25.46 -0.85 17.65
N LYS A 104 25.96 -1.92 18.27
CA LYS A 104 25.29 -3.23 18.24
C LYS A 104 24.35 -3.33 19.42
N SER A 105 23.06 -3.37 19.16
CA SER A 105 22.04 -3.68 20.17
C SER A 105 21.38 -5.01 19.82
N MET A 106 21.16 -5.84 20.85
CA MET A 106 20.38 -7.07 20.70
C MET A 106 18.88 -6.81 20.59
N HIS A 107 18.41 -5.62 20.95
CA HIS A 107 16.98 -5.29 21.06
C HIS A 107 16.70 -3.95 20.37
N ARG A 108 15.94 -3.99 19.28
CA ARG A 108 15.46 -2.79 18.59
C ARG A 108 13.95 -2.68 18.73
N ILE A 109 13.47 -1.51 19.12
CA ILE A 109 12.06 -1.15 19.08
C ILE A 109 11.90 -0.07 18.03
N THR A 110 11.02 -0.27 17.05
CA THR A 110 10.72 0.74 16.04
C THR A 110 9.29 1.20 16.19
N LEU A 111 9.10 2.50 16.40
CA LEU A 111 7.79 3.14 16.29
C LEU A 111 7.67 3.74 14.90
N ALA A 112 6.54 3.50 14.23
CA ALA A 112 6.27 4.04 12.90
C ALA A 112 4.86 4.65 12.85
N GLY A 113 4.76 5.79 12.18
CA GLY A 113 3.51 6.44 11.82
C GLY A 113 3.45 6.64 10.31
N ASN A 114 2.27 6.44 9.73
CA ASN A 114 2.04 6.67 8.31
C ASN A 114 0.68 7.31 8.10
N PHE A 115 0.65 8.32 7.24
CA PHE A 115 -0.54 9.00 6.76
C PHE A 115 -0.66 8.75 5.27
N THR A 116 -1.81 8.26 4.84
CA THR A 116 -2.14 8.08 3.42
C THR A 116 -3.33 8.98 3.10
N ALA A 117 -3.08 10.04 2.33
CA ALA A 117 -4.15 10.83 1.73
C ALA A 117 -4.55 10.21 0.39
N ASN A 118 -5.85 9.94 0.22
CA ASN A 118 -6.38 9.29 -0.97
C ASN A 118 -7.23 10.28 -1.78
N SER A 119 -7.13 10.27 -3.10
CA SER A 119 -7.89 11.22 -3.93
C SER A 119 -9.38 10.89 -4.08
N PHE A 120 -9.78 9.64 -3.83
CA PHE A 120 -11.17 9.18 -4.03
C PHE A 120 -11.78 8.47 -2.82
N THR A 121 -11.00 8.25 -1.77
CA THR A 121 -11.45 7.61 -0.53
C THR A 121 -11.02 8.46 0.65
N ASN A 122 -11.50 8.12 1.85
CA ASN A 122 -11.06 8.77 3.07
C ASN A 122 -9.56 8.58 3.31
N ASP A 123 -8.98 9.53 4.04
CA ASP A 123 -7.58 9.48 4.44
C ASP A 123 -7.37 8.44 5.55
N GLN A 124 -6.18 7.84 5.61
CA GLN A 124 -5.85 6.80 6.57
C GLN A 124 -4.66 7.21 7.44
N TYR A 125 -4.75 6.91 8.74
CA TYR A 125 -3.66 6.99 9.69
C TYR A 125 -3.28 5.58 10.15
N LYS A 126 -2.01 5.23 10.06
CA LYS A 126 -1.47 3.95 10.47
C LYS A 126 -0.41 4.19 11.52
N LEU A 127 -0.53 3.51 12.65
CA LEU A 127 0.49 3.48 13.68
C LEU A 127 1.00 2.05 13.81
N GLY A 128 2.31 1.89 13.95
CA GLY A 128 2.96 0.59 14.01
C GLY A 128 4.07 0.59 15.06
N LEU A 129 4.20 -0.53 15.74
CA LEU A 129 5.28 -0.82 16.67
C LEU A 129 5.90 -2.16 16.28
N GLU A 130 7.21 -2.19 16.16
CA GLU A 130 7.99 -3.39 15.92
C GLU A 130 8.96 -3.58 17.07
N TYR A 131 9.09 -4.82 17.55
CA TYR A 131 10.17 -5.24 18.43
C TYR A 131 10.97 -6.33 17.72
N ALA A 132 12.28 -6.11 17.59
CA ALA A 132 13.22 -7.01 16.96
C ALA A 132 14.28 -7.46 17.98
N PHE A 133 14.42 -8.78 18.12
CA PHE A 133 15.49 -9.40 18.89
C PHE A 133 16.53 -9.99 17.93
N ARG A 134 17.75 -9.45 18.01
CA ARG A 134 18.92 -9.81 17.19
C ARG A 134 18.67 -9.78 15.68
N GLU A 135 17.66 -9.04 15.22
CA GLU A 135 17.17 -9.07 13.83
C GLU A 135 16.79 -10.49 13.33
N MET A 136 16.62 -11.45 14.24
CA MET A 136 16.21 -12.82 13.94
C MET A 136 14.74 -13.03 14.27
N PHE A 137 14.29 -12.51 15.41
CA PHE A 137 12.90 -12.63 15.84
C PHE A 137 12.27 -11.25 15.88
N MET A 138 11.21 -11.04 15.11
CA MET A 138 10.52 -9.76 15.05
C MET A 138 9.05 -9.98 15.32
N ILE A 139 8.47 -9.15 16.17
CA ILE A 139 7.04 -9.08 16.42
C ILE A 139 6.58 -7.66 16.14
N ARG A 140 5.44 -7.55 15.47
CA ARG A 140 4.87 -6.31 14.95
C ARG A 140 3.43 -6.21 15.40
N GLY A 141 3.08 -5.04 15.91
CA GLY A 141 1.70 -4.63 16.14
C GLY A 141 1.44 -3.36 15.35
N GLY A 142 0.24 -3.21 14.82
CA GLY A 142 -0.16 -1.99 14.14
C GLY A 142 -1.64 -1.74 14.30
N TYR A 143 -2.05 -0.52 14.04
CA TYR A 143 -3.44 -0.12 14.04
C TYR A 143 -3.70 0.83 12.87
N THR A 144 -4.75 0.55 12.11
CA THR A 144 -5.20 1.40 10.99
C THR A 144 -6.48 2.13 11.35
N LEU A 145 -6.43 3.45 11.29
CA LEU A 145 -7.52 4.41 11.47
C LEU A 145 -7.84 5.06 10.12
N GLU A 146 -9.09 5.49 9.96
CA GLU A 146 -9.54 6.27 8.81
C GLU A 146 -10.12 7.60 9.32
N SER A 147 -9.86 8.69 8.60
CA SER A 147 -10.38 10.02 8.90
C SER A 147 -11.91 10.05 8.84
N ASP A 148 -12.53 10.89 9.66
CA ASP A 148 -13.98 11.17 9.67
C ASP A 148 -14.92 9.97 9.92
N THR A 149 -14.38 8.83 10.38
CA THR A 149 -15.15 7.59 10.62
C THR A 149 -14.92 6.96 12.00
N TRP A 150 -14.32 7.71 12.94
CA TRP A 150 -13.99 7.21 14.28
C TRP A 150 -15.22 6.70 15.07
N PHE A 151 -16.36 7.37 14.93
CA PHE A 151 -17.61 7.03 15.65
C PHE A 151 -18.79 6.71 14.72
N ASP A 152 -18.63 6.88 13.41
CA ASP A 152 -19.70 6.70 12.43
C ASP A 152 -19.40 5.49 11.55
N THR A 153 -20.14 4.41 11.77
CA THR A 153 -19.93 3.12 11.10
C THR A 153 -20.43 3.16 9.65
N GLU A 154 -21.39 4.04 9.32
CA GLU A 154 -22.02 4.09 8.00
C GLU A 154 -21.15 4.79 6.94
N LYS A 155 -20.20 5.63 7.37
CA LYS A 155 -19.29 6.36 6.46
C LYS A 155 -18.00 5.60 6.15
N ARG A 156 -17.85 4.38 6.66
CA ARG A 156 -16.63 3.57 6.57
C ARG A 156 -16.50 2.93 5.19
N ALA A 157 -15.49 3.34 4.42
CA ALA A 157 -15.26 2.82 3.07
C ALA A 157 -14.20 1.70 3.00
N THR A 158 -13.23 1.66 3.93
CA THR A 158 -12.13 0.68 3.90
C THR A 158 -12.46 -0.60 4.68
N ALA A 159 -12.24 -1.77 4.06
CA ALA A 159 -12.42 -3.08 4.70
C ALA A 159 -11.35 -3.44 5.74
N TYR A 160 -10.15 -2.86 5.60
CA TYR A 160 -8.98 -3.10 6.45
C TYR A 160 -8.87 -2.03 7.54
N LYS A 161 -9.52 -2.28 8.68
CA LYS A 161 -9.51 -1.38 9.85
C LYS A 161 -9.23 -2.17 11.13
N GLY A 162 -8.62 -1.48 12.09
CA GLY A 162 -8.35 -2.05 13.40
C GLY A 162 -6.94 -2.61 13.56
N PRO A 163 -6.75 -3.50 14.55
CA PRO A 163 -5.44 -4.01 14.90
C PRO A 163 -4.91 -5.01 13.86
N ALA A 164 -3.61 -4.94 13.64
CA ALA A 164 -2.85 -5.90 12.85
C ALA A 164 -1.68 -6.42 13.68
N PHE A 165 -1.38 -7.69 13.54
CA PHE A 165 -0.30 -8.37 14.23
C PHE A 165 0.57 -9.11 13.22
N GLY A 166 1.86 -9.18 13.49
CA GLY A 166 2.78 -9.94 12.66
C GLY A 166 3.92 -10.49 13.48
N ALA A 167 4.42 -11.63 13.05
CA ALA A 167 5.61 -12.25 13.58
C ALA A 167 6.53 -12.62 12.42
N SER A 168 7.83 -12.58 12.65
CA SER A 168 8.80 -13.00 11.66
C SER A 168 9.98 -13.67 12.34
N VAL A 169 10.46 -14.72 11.70
CA VAL A 169 11.64 -15.46 12.10
C VAL A 169 12.58 -15.46 10.91
N VAL A 170 13.78 -14.92 11.10
CA VAL A 170 14.86 -14.88 10.12
C VAL A 170 16.01 -15.71 10.66
N ALA A 171 16.35 -16.76 9.94
CA ALA A 171 17.42 -17.68 10.27
C ALA A 171 18.54 -17.60 9.22
N PRO A 172 19.82 -17.53 9.64
CA PRO A 172 20.93 -17.62 8.71
C PRO A 172 21.03 -19.06 8.15
N LEU A 173 21.02 -19.19 6.81
CA LEU A 173 21.24 -20.45 6.12
C LEU A 173 22.71 -20.54 5.69
N GLY A 174 23.54 -21.11 6.58
CA GLY A 174 24.94 -21.43 6.26
C GLY A 174 25.94 -20.29 6.49
N LYS A 175 27.15 -20.45 5.94
CA LYS A 175 28.32 -19.61 6.27
C LYS A 175 28.52 -18.40 5.35
N LYS A 176 27.71 -18.25 4.30
CA LYS A 176 27.88 -17.21 3.26
C LYS A 176 27.02 -15.95 3.44
N GLY A 177 26.33 -15.82 4.57
CA GLY A 177 25.45 -14.65 4.82
C GLY A 177 24.06 -14.77 4.20
N THR A 178 23.75 -15.89 3.53
CA THR A 178 22.41 -16.23 3.06
C THR A 178 21.45 -16.32 4.25
N THR A 179 20.27 -15.71 4.14
CA THR A 179 19.24 -15.76 5.20
C THR A 179 17.90 -16.22 4.67
N PHE A 180 17.14 -16.90 5.54
CA PHE A 180 15.79 -17.35 5.29
C PHE A 180 14.85 -16.70 6.28
N GLY A 181 13.89 -15.93 5.77
CA GLY A 181 12.85 -15.28 6.55
C GLY A 181 11.50 -15.95 6.33
N LEU A 182 10.84 -16.33 7.42
CA LEU A 182 9.42 -16.64 7.45
C LEU A 182 8.67 -15.49 8.12
N HIS A 183 7.68 -14.96 7.43
CA HIS A 183 6.86 -13.85 7.88
C HIS A 183 5.40 -14.29 7.94
N TYR A 184 4.74 -14.01 9.05
CA TYR A 184 3.31 -14.21 9.22
C TYR A 184 2.68 -12.90 9.67
N ALA A 185 1.57 -12.52 9.06
CA ALA A 185 0.79 -11.35 9.45
C ALA A 185 -0.69 -11.70 9.46
N TYR A 186 -1.39 -11.13 10.44
CA TYR A 186 -2.83 -11.16 10.57
C TYR A 186 -3.34 -9.73 10.66
N GLN A 187 -4.31 -9.40 9.82
CA GLN A 187 -4.97 -8.11 9.82
C GLN A 187 -6.46 -8.30 10.05
N MET A 188 -6.98 -7.62 11.07
CA MET A 188 -8.43 -7.59 11.29
C MET A 188 -9.12 -6.78 10.19
N THR A 189 -10.32 -7.21 9.83
CA THR A 189 -11.16 -6.60 8.80
C THR A 189 -12.58 -6.45 9.33
N GLU A 190 -13.29 -5.43 8.91
CA GLU A 190 -14.63 -5.11 9.42
C GLU A 190 -15.70 -6.06 8.83
N ASN A 191 -15.65 -6.29 7.51
CA ASN A 191 -16.65 -7.08 6.79
C ASN A 191 -16.19 -8.51 6.45
N PHE A 192 -14.96 -8.88 6.83
CA PHE A 192 -14.38 -10.20 6.57
C PHE A 192 -13.84 -10.82 7.87
N SER A 193 -13.59 -12.14 7.87
CA SER A 193 -13.07 -12.88 9.04
C SER A 193 -11.57 -12.69 9.29
N GLY A 194 -11.03 -11.53 8.95
CA GLY A 194 -9.59 -11.23 9.01
C GLY A 194 -8.82 -11.79 7.83
N THR A 195 -7.67 -11.19 7.57
CA THR A 195 -6.76 -11.58 6.48
C THR A 195 -5.48 -12.16 7.07
N HIS A 196 -5.15 -13.37 6.67
CA HIS A 196 -3.89 -14.04 7.00
C HIS A 196 -2.94 -13.94 5.81
N SER A 197 -1.71 -13.52 6.07
CA SER A 197 -0.66 -13.36 5.08
C SER A 197 0.58 -14.12 5.51
N ILE A 198 1.10 -14.98 4.63
CA ILE A 198 2.34 -15.72 4.83
C ILE A 198 3.33 -15.28 3.77
N GLY A 199 4.53 -14.89 4.20
CA GLY A 199 5.63 -14.49 3.32
C GLY A 199 6.87 -15.32 3.59
N VAL A 200 7.56 -15.69 2.53
CA VAL A 200 8.87 -16.34 2.61
C VAL A 200 9.87 -15.46 1.89
N ARG A 201 11.01 -15.20 2.52
CA ARG A 201 12.12 -14.43 1.98
C ARG A 201 13.38 -15.28 1.98
N ILE A 202 14.10 -15.27 0.87
CA ILE A 202 15.43 -15.85 0.76
C ILE A 202 16.35 -14.73 0.29
N ASP A 203 17.35 -14.40 1.11
CA ASP A 203 18.44 -13.52 0.73
C ASP A 203 19.65 -14.38 0.44
N LEU A 204 20.23 -14.23 -0.77
CA LEU A 204 21.33 -15.06 -1.26
C LEU A 204 22.70 -14.45 -0.94
#